data_AF-A0A919J8F4-F1
#
_entry.id   AF-A0A919J8F4-F1
#
_cell.length_a   1.000
_cell.length_b   1.000
_cell.length_c   1.000
_cell.angle_alpha   90.00
_cell.angle_beta   90.00
_cell.angle_gamma   90.00
#
_symmetry.space_group_name_H-M   'P 1'
#
loop_
_entity.id
_entity.type
_entity.pdbx_description
1 polymer ?
#
loop_
_entity_poly.entity_id
_entity_poly.type
_entity_poly.pdbx_seq_one_letter_code
_entity_poly.pdbx_strand_id
1 'polypeptide(L)'
;MAINRVAQDLMGTQSFVDAEAVTRKRCVRTELDHERRKAETLAQKPYQTPTDDEIRTRITAHQTRARERGATLVSLRRLGEVVGLRTYEPAIIRTAIGNRGIHSVPLCRL
;
A
#
# COMPACT_ATOMS: atom_id res chain seq x y z
N MET A 1 24.66 13.85 9.81
CA MET A 1 23.50 13.22 9.14
C MET A 1 23.59 11.72 9.35
N ALA A 2 22.57 11.07 9.92
CA ALA A 2 22.56 9.62 10.03
C ALA A 2 22.37 9.03 8.62
N ILE A 3 23.42 8.42 8.08
CA ILE A 3 23.39 7.87 6.72
C ILE A 3 22.50 6.62 6.72
N ASN A 4 21.64 6.51 5.71
CA ASN A 4 20.76 5.35 5.52
C ASN A 4 21.60 4.11 5.20
N ARG A 5 21.86 3.27 6.22
CA ARG A 5 22.69 2.06 6.11
C ARG A 5 22.16 1.04 5.11
N VAL A 6 20.84 0.95 4.94
CA VAL A 6 20.24 0.06 3.93
C VAL A 6 20.63 0.53 2.53
N ALA A 7 20.52 1.83 2.28
CA ALA A 7 20.91 2.40 0.99
C ALA A 7 22.40 2.17 0.67
N GLN A 8 23.28 2.27 1.67
CA GLN A 8 24.70 2.00 1.48
C GLN A 8 24.98 0.54 1.13
N ASP A 9 24.40 -0.40 1.88
CA ASP A 9 24.64 -1.82 1.65
C ASP A 9 24.05 -2.28 0.31
N LEU A 10 22.97 -1.64 -0.16
CA LEU A 10 22.38 -1.93 -1.48
C LEU A 10 23.31 -1.58 -2.64
N MET A 11 24.19 -0.57 -2.51
CA MET A 11 25.09 -0.15 -3.61
C MET A 11 26.05 -1.26 -4.06
N GLY A 12 26.36 -2.24 -3.19
CA GLY A 12 27.24 -3.36 -3.50
C GLY A 12 26.55 -4.57 -4.12
N THR A 13 25.23 -4.52 -4.30
CA THR A 13 24.45 -5.68 -4.77
C THR A 13 24.42 -5.73 -6.30
N GLN A 14 24.53 -6.93 -6.86
CA GLN A 14 24.56 -7.15 -8.31
C GLN A 14 23.31 -7.86 -8.83
N SER A 15 22.42 -8.27 -7.94
CA SER A 15 21.19 -8.97 -8.26
C SER A 15 20.06 -8.60 -7.31
N PHE A 16 18.82 -8.87 -7.73
CA PHE A 16 17.64 -8.70 -6.87
C PHE A 16 17.68 -9.59 -5.63
N VAL A 17 18.27 -10.78 -5.72
CA VAL A 17 18.40 -11.71 -4.59
C VAL A 17 19.34 -11.12 -3.53
N ASP A 18 20.47 -10.56 -3.94
CA ASP A 18 21.43 -9.92 -3.04
C ASP A 18 20.81 -8.68 -2.37
N ALA A 19 20.12 -7.85 -3.17
CA ALA A 19 19.40 -6.68 -2.67
C ALA A 19 18.33 -7.05 -1.64
N GLU A 20 17.57 -8.12 -1.88
CA GLU A 20 16.58 -8.63 -0.93
C GLU A 20 17.25 -9.13 0.36
N ALA A 21 18.32 -9.93 0.25
CA ALA A 21 19.03 -10.48 1.40
C ALA A 21 19.61 -9.38 2.30
N VAL A 22 20.22 -8.35 1.70
CA VAL A 22 20.72 -7.17 2.42
C VAL A 22 19.59 -6.42 3.11
N THR A 23 18.50 -6.15 2.40
CA THR A 23 17.33 -5.45 2.95
C THR A 23 16.75 -6.23 4.13
N ARG A 24 16.60 -7.55 3.99
CA ARG A 24 16.10 -8.42 5.05
C ARG A 24 17.01 -8.44 6.27
N LYS A 25 18.33 -8.52 6.08
CA LYS A 25 19.30 -8.51 7.19
C LYS A 25 19.20 -7.24 8.04
N ARG A 26 18.88 -6.10 7.42
CA ARG A 26 18.77 -4.80 8.11
C ARG A 26 17.37 -4.51 8.65
N CYS A 27 16.33 -4.84 7.90
CA CYS A 27 14.95 -4.46 8.18
C CYS A 27 14.09 -5.60 8.74
N VAL A 28 14.62 -6.83 8.83
CA VAL A 28 13.93 -8.08 9.20
C VAL A 28 12.86 -8.52 8.18
N ARG A 29 12.27 -7.58 7.44
CA ARG A 29 11.28 -7.79 6.39
C ARG A 29 11.63 -6.98 5.15
N THR A 30 11.05 -7.37 4.01
CA THR A 30 11.17 -6.66 2.74
C THR A 30 9.79 -6.39 2.13
N GLU A 31 9.69 -5.43 1.22
CA GLU A 31 8.46 -5.21 0.44
C GLU A 31 8.10 -6.45 -0.41
N LEU A 32 9.08 -7.26 -0.79
CA LEU A 32 8.83 -8.53 -1.49
C LEU A 32 8.05 -9.53 -0.62
N ASP A 33 8.19 -9.49 0.71
CA ASP A 33 7.34 -10.29 1.60
C ASP A 33 5.87 -9.86 1.54
N HIS A 34 5.61 -8.57 1.31
CA HIS A 34 4.26 -8.07 1.11
C HIS A 34 3.71 -8.53 -0.24
N GLU A 35 4.48 -8.34 -1.31
CA GLU A 35 4.04 -8.68 -2.67
C GLU A 35 3.87 -10.20 -2.86
N ARG A 36 4.73 -11.04 -2.27
CA ARG A 36 4.54 -12.52 -2.31
C ARG A 36 3.26 -12.94 -1.60
N ARG A 37 3.02 -12.48 -0.36
CA ARG A 37 1.77 -12.78 0.38
C ARG A 37 0.53 -12.27 -0.37
N LYS A 38 0.62 -11.11 -1.01
CA LYS A 38 -0.43 -10.57 -1.85
C LYS A 38 -0.70 -11.47 -3.05
N ALA A 39 0.33 -11.93 -3.75
CA ALA A 39 0.21 -12.86 -4.87
C ALA A 39 -0.42 -14.20 -4.46
N GLU A 40 0.02 -14.79 -3.34
CA GLU A 40 -0.56 -16.01 -2.78
C GLU A 40 -2.05 -15.85 -2.47
N THR A 41 -2.41 -14.73 -1.82
CA THR A 41 -3.81 -14.41 -1.50
C THR A 41 -4.67 -14.28 -2.76
N LEU A 42 -4.13 -13.64 -3.81
CA LEU A 42 -4.82 -13.46 -5.08
C LEU A 42 -5.00 -14.77 -5.86
N ALA A 43 -4.08 -15.72 -5.71
CA ALA A 43 -4.17 -17.03 -6.34
C ALA A 43 -5.25 -17.92 -5.69
N GLN A 44 -5.46 -17.78 -4.38
CA GLN A 44 -6.38 -18.63 -3.61
C GLN A 44 -7.83 -18.15 -3.61
N LYS A 45 -8.08 -16.87 -3.84
CA LYS A 45 -9.43 -16.27 -3.72
C LYS A 45 -9.97 -15.81 -5.08
N PRO A 46 -11.12 -16.35 -5.53
CA PRO A 46 -11.86 -15.80 -6.65
C PRO A 46 -12.14 -14.32 -6.44
N TYR A 47 -12.01 -13.53 -7.49
CA TYR A 47 -12.33 -12.11 -7.38
C TYR A 47 -13.81 -11.91 -7.17
N GLN A 48 -14.15 -11.09 -6.19
CA GLN A 48 -15.47 -10.52 -6.03
C GLN A 48 -15.31 -9.02 -5.97
N THR A 49 -16.00 -8.33 -6.88
CA THR A 49 -16.05 -6.87 -6.85
C THR A 49 -16.66 -6.44 -5.52
N PRO A 50 -15.97 -5.60 -4.73
CA PRO A 50 -16.50 -5.16 -3.46
C PRO A 50 -17.76 -4.31 -3.67
N THR A 51 -18.73 -4.47 -2.78
CA THR A 51 -19.91 -3.61 -2.74
C THR A 51 -19.54 -2.21 -2.24
N ASP A 52 -20.38 -1.21 -2.53
CA ASP A 52 -20.16 0.16 -2.05
C ASP A 52 -20.05 0.25 -0.53
N ASP A 53 -20.78 -0.60 0.20
CA ASP A 53 -20.73 -0.63 1.65
C ASP A 53 -19.42 -1.21 2.18
N GLU A 54 -18.93 -2.29 1.55
CA GLU A 54 -17.61 -2.84 1.86
C GLU A 54 -16.50 -1.84 1.55
N ILE A 55 -16.60 -1.10 0.44
CA ILE A 55 -15.64 -0.04 0.08
C ILE A 55 -15.58 1.00 1.20
N ARG A 56 -16.74 1.55 1.61
CA ARG A 56 -16.79 2.57 2.69
C ARG A 56 -16.27 2.04 4.01
N THR A 57 -16.65 0.82 4.39
CA THR A 57 -16.24 0.19 5.65
C THR A 57 -14.73 -0.04 5.69
N ARG A 58 -14.16 -0.59 4.61
CA ARG A 58 -12.71 -0.86 4.50
C ARG A 58 -11.89 0.43 4.48
N ILE A 59 -12.36 1.47 3.77
CA ILE A 59 -11.71 2.79 3.78
C ILE A 59 -11.68 3.36 5.20
N THR A 60 -12.83 3.40 5.88
CA THR A 60 -12.92 3.95 7.24
C THR A 60 -11.99 3.23 8.20
N ALA A 61 -12.02 1.89 8.22
CA ALA A 61 -11.14 1.09 9.06
C ALA A 61 -9.64 1.32 8.75
N HIS A 62 -9.29 1.48 7.47
CA HIS A 62 -7.91 1.78 7.09
C HIS A 62 -7.48 3.18 7.55
N GLN A 63 -8.33 4.19 7.37
CA GLN A 63 -8.03 5.56 7.76
C GLN A 63 -7.84 5.70 9.26
N THR A 64 -8.68 5.05 10.09
CA THR A 64 -8.48 5.00 11.55
C THR A 64 -7.08 4.48 11.89
N ARG A 65 -6.71 3.31 11.37
CA ARG A 65 -5.38 2.74 11.60
C ARG A 65 -4.24 3.59 11.05
N ALA A 66 -4.46 4.32 9.96
CA ALA A 66 -3.46 5.19 9.37
C ALA A 66 -3.22 6.43 10.24
N ARG A 67 -4.28 7.03 10.79
CA ARG A 67 -4.18 8.14 11.76
C ARG A 67 -3.49 7.71 13.05
N GLU A 68 -3.77 6.50 13.55
CA GLU A 68 -3.08 5.94 14.71
C GLU A 68 -1.56 5.82 14.51
N ARG A 69 -1.11 5.66 13.24
CA ARG A 69 0.32 5.67 12.86
C ARG A 69 0.87 7.08 12.56
N GLY A 70 0.10 8.14 12.80
CA GLY A 70 0.49 9.53 12.54
C GLY A 70 0.44 9.94 11.07
N ALA A 71 -0.16 9.14 10.18
CA ALA A 71 -0.33 9.55 8.80
C ALA A 71 -1.40 10.62 8.66
N THR A 72 -1.18 11.59 7.78
CA THR A 72 -2.14 12.67 7.44
C THR A 72 -2.71 12.55 6.03
N LEU A 73 -2.07 11.75 5.19
CA LEU A 73 -2.43 11.53 3.78
C LEU A 73 -2.36 10.04 3.43
N VAL A 74 -3.19 9.63 2.49
CA VAL A 74 -3.16 8.29 1.88
C VAL A 74 -3.34 8.40 0.37
N SER A 75 -2.65 7.56 -0.40
CA SER A 75 -2.80 7.55 -1.86
C SER A 75 -4.06 6.82 -2.31
N LEU A 76 -4.63 7.24 -3.44
CA LEU A 76 -5.80 6.56 -4.03
C LEU A 76 -5.46 5.11 -4.42
N ARG A 77 -4.23 4.87 -4.88
CA ARG A 77 -3.75 3.52 -5.16
C ARG A 77 -3.81 2.64 -3.92
N ARG A 78 -3.33 3.14 -2.77
CA ARG A 78 -3.40 2.39 -1.52
C ARG A 78 -4.84 2.13 -1.07
N LEU A 79 -5.73 3.09 -1.23
CA LEU A 79 -7.15 2.89 -0.96
C LEU A 79 -7.78 1.85 -1.90
N GLY A 80 -7.42 1.83 -3.18
CA GLY A 80 -7.83 0.80 -4.13
C GLY A 80 -7.45 -0.61 -3.68
N GLU A 81 -6.21 -0.78 -3.23
CA GLU A 81 -5.75 -2.06 -2.67
C GLU A 81 -6.52 -2.45 -1.40
N VAL A 82 -6.76 -1.49 -0.51
CA VAL A 82 -7.46 -1.70 0.76
C VAL A 82 -8.88 -2.18 0.56
N VAL A 83 -9.59 -1.64 -0.43
CA VAL A 83 -10.96 -2.05 -0.71
C VAL A 83 -11.04 -3.27 -1.60
N GLY A 84 -9.90 -3.72 -2.15
CA GLY A 84 -9.79 -4.95 -2.93
C GLY A 84 -10.05 -4.76 -4.43
N LEU A 85 -9.81 -3.57 -4.99
CA LEU A 85 -9.87 -3.38 -6.44
C LEU A 85 -8.67 -4.06 -7.11
N ARG A 86 -8.92 -4.77 -8.21
CA ARG A 86 -7.85 -5.42 -9.00
C ARG A 86 -7.13 -4.44 -9.92
N THR A 87 -7.85 -3.48 -10.46
CA THR A 87 -7.34 -2.43 -11.33
C THR A 87 -7.27 -1.10 -10.58
N TYR A 88 -6.48 -0.18 -11.11
CA TYR A 88 -6.42 1.17 -10.58
C TYR A 88 -7.64 1.96 -11.07
N GLU A 89 -8.70 1.98 -10.25
CA GLU A 89 -9.96 2.70 -10.52
C GLU A 89 -10.10 3.93 -9.60
N PRO A 90 -9.37 5.04 -9.86
CA PRO A 90 -9.40 6.19 -8.97
C PRO A 90 -10.79 6.86 -8.88
N ALA A 91 -11.65 6.70 -9.90
CA ALA A 91 -13.00 7.23 -9.89
C ALA A 91 -13.85 6.61 -8.76
N ILE A 92 -13.81 5.28 -8.61
CA ILE A 92 -14.51 4.57 -7.53
C ILE A 92 -14.06 5.08 -6.15
N ILE A 93 -12.74 5.22 -5.97
CA ILE A 93 -12.18 5.72 -4.71
C ILE A 93 -12.57 7.17 -4.47
N ARG A 94 -12.54 8.04 -5.50
CA ARG A 94 -12.95 9.44 -5.39
C ARG A 94 -14.41 9.58 -4.95
N THR A 95 -15.30 8.77 -5.52
CA THR A 95 -16.69 8.70 -5.09
C THR A 95 -16.80 8.31 -3.61
N ALA A 96 -16.04 7.31 -3.17
CA ALA A 96 -16.11 6.83 -1.79
C ALA A 96 -15.51 7.79 -0.75
N ILE A 97 -14.46 8.55 -1.10
CA ILE A 97 -13.81 9.49 -0.16
C ILE A 97 -14.46 10.88 -0.15
N GLY A 98 -15.18 11.25 -1.21
CA GLY A 98 -15.82 12.56 -1.37
C GLY A 98 -14.83 13.72 -1.26
N ASN A 99 -15.20 14.76 -0.52
CA ASN A 99 -14.44 16.00 -0.36
C ASN A 99 -13.06 15.84 0.33
N ARG A 100 -12.73 14.64 0.81
CA ARG A 100 -11.41 14.34 1.37
C ARG A 100 -10.36 14.08 0.30
N GLY A 101 -10.78 13.80 -0.93
CA GLY A 101 -9.90 13.70 -2.07
C GLY A 101 -9.28 15.05 -2.43
N ILE A 102 -7.99 15.06 -2.73
CA ILE A 102 -7.33 16.23 -3.31
C ILE A 102 -7.50 16.12 -4.83
N HIS A 103 -8.03 17.16 -5.47
CA HIS A 103 -8.37 17.08 -6.90
C HIS A 103 -7.14 17.05 -7.81
N SER A 104 -6.08 17.78 -7.46
CA SER A 104 -4.86 17.92 -8.28
C SER A 104 -3.89 16.75 -8.19
N VAL A 105 -4.04 15.86 -7.20
CA VAL A 105 -3.12 14.75 -6.93
C VAL A 105 -3.86 13.48 -6.53
N PRO A 106 -3.28 12.27 -6.71
CA PRO A 106 -3.92 11.01 -6.32
C PRO A 106 -3.78 10.75 -4.81
N LEU A 107 -4.18 11.73 -3.98
CA LEU A 107 -4.11 11.67 -2.52
C LEU A 107 -5.47 12.00 -1.89
N CYS A 108 -5.67 11.48 -0.69
CA CYS A 108 -6.81 11.69 0.17
C CYS A 108 -6.32 12.12 1.56
N ARG A 109 -6.96 13.12 2.16
CA ARG A 109 -6.73 13.49 3.56
C ARG A 109 -7.33 12.43 4.48
N LEU A 110 -6.59 12.10 5.54
CA LEU A 110 -7.04 11.19 6.57
C LEU A 110 -7.96 11.94 7.53
#